data_AF-A0A4P6KIC6-F1
#
_entry.id   AF-A0A4P6KIC6-F1
#
_cell.length_a   1.000
_cell.length_b   1.000
_cell.length_c   1.000
_cell.angle_alpha   90.00
_cell.angle_beta   90.00
_cell.angle_gamma   90.00
#
_symmetry.space_group_name_H-M   'P 1'
#
loop_
_entity.id
_entity.type
_entity.pdbx_description
1 polymer ?
#
loop_
_entity_poly.entity_id
_entity_poly.type
_entity_poly.pdbx_seq_one_letter_code
_entity_poly.pdbx_strand_id
1 'polypeptide(L)'
;MRTAERLDSRQAHPRDRFDEVPRSGRVGAHRFTARPRYVWQYVVAALLGFALLTTFGILAVHSIGAAGKLPTSSPSEGAATSDAPQPELNPDATVAVLNGTPTPNLATAVDQLITSEEWGQIRFSGSAAESDVAISAVFYSDEADAAAAAGLAAKLGGISTYITEDYAAYEVQLVVLIGADYQGPGLEEAQAITDAAAEAPSTDDTDAAAPAIDPATGYEIDPATGWPIDPASGWPIDPATGAPVDPATLPAS
;
A
#
# COMPACT_ATOMS: atom_id res chain seq x y z
N MET A 1 83.93 57.25 10.86
CA MET A 1 84.45 55.92 10.47
C MET A 1 83.55 54.86 11.06
N ARG A 2 83.22 53.83 10.26
CA ARG A 2 82.42 52.66 10.65
C ARG A 2 83.02 51.97 11.86
N THR A 3 82.18 51.46 12.76
CA THR A 3 82.05 50.02 12.97
C THR A 3 80.77 49.76 13.76
N ALA A 4 79.86 49.06 13.11
CA ALA A 4 78.80 48.34 13.76
C ALA A 4 79.43 47.25 14.63
N GLU A 5 78.92 47.03 15.83
CA GLU A 5 78.68 45.66 16.26
C GLU A 5 77.50 45.63 17.22
N ARG A 6 76.78 44.53 17.06
CA ARG A 6 75.39 44.33 17.36
C ARG A 6 75.27 43.93 18.82
N LEU A 7 74.27 44.49 19.49
CA LEU A 7 73.45 43.87 20.53
C LEU A 7 73.47 42.32 20.34
N ASP A 8 73.65 41.47 21.34
CA ASP A 8 72.81 41.43 22.53
C ASP A 8 73.22 40.23 23.38
N SER A 9 72.92 40.38 24.66
CA SER A 9 72.86 39.37 25.71
C SER A 9 72.22 38.05 25.30
N ARG A 10 72.77 36.92 25.78
CA ARG A 10 71.96 35.73 26.07
C ARG A 10 72.40 35.12 27.39
N GLN A 11 71.61 35.40 28.42
CA GLN A 11 71.69 34.72 29.70
C GLN A 11 71.50 33.21 29.48
N ALA A 12 72.50 32.43 29.88
CA ALA A 12 72.45 30.98 29.83
C ALA A 12 71.33 30.51 30.77
N HIS A 13 70.27 29.94 30.20
CA HIS A 13 69.15 29.39 30.96
C HIS A 13 69.55 28.05 31.61
N PRO A 14 69.00 27.74 32.80
CA PRO A 14 69.20 26.43 33.43
C PRO A 14 68.54 25.35 32.58
N ARG A 15 69.20 24.19 32.45
CA ARG A 15 68.67 23.04 31.69
C ARG A 15 67.38 22.56 32.34
N ASP A 16 66.32 22.46 31.56
CA ASP A 16 65.01 21.99 32.02
C ASP A 16 64.75 20.56 31.52
N ARG A 17 63.82 19.87 32.17
CA ARG A 17 63.34 18.51 31.87
C ARG A 17 62.85 18.30 30.43
N PHE A 18 62.65 19.37 29.67
CA PHE A 18 62.30 19.33 28.24
C PHE A 18 63.54 19.20 27.33
N ASP A 19 64.73 19.48 27.85
CA ASP A 19 66.00 19.31 27.12
C ASP A 19 66.46 17.84 27.11
N GLU A 20 65.96 17.00 28.04
CA GLU A 20 66.21 15.56 28.10
C GLU A 20 65.06 14.77 27.46
N VAL A 21 65.15 14.52 26.15
CA VAL A 21 64.18 13.67 25.46
C VAL A 21 64.58 12.19 25.63
N PRO A 22 63.72 11.33 26.20
CA PRO A 22 63.97 9.89 26.22
C PRO A 22 64.10 9.40 24.78
N ARG A 23 65.11 8.59 24.46
CA ARG A 23 65.25 8.00 23.12
C ARG A 23 64.11 7.01 22.89
N SER A 24 62.96 7.50 22.43
CA SER A 24 61.86 6.65 21.98
C SER A 24 62.26 5.99 20.66
N GLY A 25 62.06 4.68 20.58
CA GLY A 25 62.32 3.90 19.38
C GLY A 25 61.56 4.46 18.17
N ARG A 26 62.07 4.20 16.97
CA ARG A 26 61.55 4.73 15.70
C ARG A 26 60.06 4.38 15.51
N VAL A 27 59.16 5.27 15.90
CA VAL A 27 57.71 5.14 15.65
C VAL A 27 57.43 5.68 14.24
N GLY A 28 57.58 4.80 13.25
CA GLY A 28 57.09 5.07 11.90
C GLY A 28 55.59 4.85 11.84
N ALA A 29 54.86 5.73 11.16
CA ALA A 29 53.45 5.54 10.87
C ALA A 29 53.23 4.17 10.20
N HIS A 30 52.62 3.25 10.94
CA HIS A 30 52.25 1.92 10.45
C HIS A 30 51.18 2.06 9.36
N ARG A 31 51.63 2.27 8.11
CA ARG A 31 50.79 2.00 6.95
C ARG A 31 50.70 0.49 6.78
N PHE A 32 49.61 -0.11 7.25
CA PHE A 32 49.22 -1.44 6.81
C PHE A 32 48.91 -1.34 5.31
N THR A 33 49.84 -1.78 4.46
CA THR A 33 49.49 -2.09 3.08
C THR A 33 48.73 -3.41 3.11
N ALA A 34 47.40 -3.36 3.27
CA ALA A 34 46.57 -4.54 3.10
C ALA A 34 46.85 -5.10 1.69
N ARG A 35 47.31 -6.35 1.61
CA ARG A 35 47.56 -7.04 0.33
C ARG A 35 46.23 -7.64 -0.15
N PRO A 36 45.54 -7.10 -1.17
CA PRO A 36 44.19 -7.54 -1.55
C PRO A 36 44.24 -8.73 -2.51
N ARG A 37 45.02 -9.77 -2.20
CA ARG A 37 45.36 -10.79 -3.21
C ARG A 37 44.49 -12.06 -3.15
N TYR A 38 43.67 -12.21 -2.12
CA TYR A 38 42.84 -13.41 -1.93
C TYR A 38 41.33 -13.15 -2.06
N VAL A 39 40.84 -11.97 -1.65
CA VAL A 39 39.40 -11.63 -1.76
C VAL A 39 38.95 -11.51 -3.22
N TRP A 40 39.83 -11.01 -4.09
CA TRP A 40 39.51 -10.81 -5.50
C TRP A 40 39.24 -12.12 -6.26
N GLN A 41 39.84 -13.24 -5.83
CA GLN A 41 39.58 -14.56 -6.42
C GLN A 41 38.13 -15.02 -6.17
N TYR A 42 37.58 -14.74 -4.99
CA TYR A 42 36.19 -15.05 -4.68
C TYR A 42 35.22 -14.18 -5.47
N VAL A 43 35.54 -12.91 -5.69
CA VAL A 43 34.73 -12.01 -6.53
C VAL A 43 34.70 -12.50 -7.98
N VAL A 44 35.85 -12.90 -8.53
CA VAL A 44 35.93 -13.45 -9.89
C VAL A 44 35.17 -14.78 -9.98
N ALA A 45 35.31 -15.66 -9.00
CA ALA A 45 34.60 -16.94 -8.97
C ALA A 45 33.07 -16.73 -8.85
N ALA A 46 32.62 -15.77 -8.05
CA ALA A 46 31.21 -15.43 -7.90
C ALA A 46 30.63 -14.88 -9.20
N LEU A 47 31.35 -13.99 -9.90
CA LEU A 47 30.92 -13.47 -11.20
C LEU A 47 30.83 -14.57 -12.27
N LEU A 48 31.79 -15.50 -12.29
CA LEU A 48 31.77 -16.66 -13.19
C LEU A 48 30.60 -17.60 -12.90
N GLY A 49 30.34 -17.88 -11.62
CA GLY A 49 29.22 -18.70 -11.18
C GLY A 49 27.87 -18.07 -11.55
N PHE A 50 27.72 -16.76 -11.33
CA PHE A 50 26.51 -16.03 -11.72
C PHE A 50 26.29 -16.10 -13.24
N ALA A 51 27.32 -15.81 -14.05
CA ALA A 51 27.21 -15.86 -15.51
C ALA A 51 26.81 -17.26 -16.02
N LEU A 52 27.36 -18.33 -15.42
CA LEU A 52 26.98 -19.71 -15.72
C LEU A 52 25.53 -20.03 -15.33
N LEU A 53 25.09 -19.57 -14.15
CA LEU A 53 23.73 -19.80 -13.68
C LEU A 53 22.71 -19.07 -14.58
N THR A 54 23.02 -17.83 -14.99
CA THR A 54 22.17 -17.04 -15.88
C THR A 54 22.08 -17.68 -17.27
N THR A 55 23.20 -18.13 -17.85
CA THR A 55 23.17 -18.81 -19.16
C THR A 55 22.42 -20.14 -19.12
N PHE A 56 22.60 -20.94 -18.07
CA PHE A 56 21.87 -22.19 -17.89
C PHE A 56 20.37 -21.95 -17.70
N GLY A 57 19.99 -20.96 -16.89
CA GLY A 57 18.59 -20.59 -16.68
C GLY A 57 17.89 -20.16 -17.97
N ILE A 58 18.54 -19.33 -18.80
CA ILE A 58 17.99 -18.91 -20.10
C ILE A 58 17.80 -20.10 -21.04
N LEU A 59 18.75 -21.05 -21.05
CA LEU A 59 18.68 -22.24 -21.91
C LEU A 59 17.55 -23.19 -21.47
N ALA A 60 17.33 -23.33 -20.16
CA ALA A 60 16.22 -24.11 -19.62
C ALA A 60 14.85 -23.55 -20.05
N VAL A 61 14.66 -22.24 -19.93
CA VAL A 61 13.42 -21.56 -20.36
C VAL A 61 13.21 -21.69 -21.87
N HIS A 62 14.26 -21.54 -22.68
CA HIS A 62 14.16 -21.71 -24.13
C HIS A 62 13.85 -23.16 -24.55
N SER A 63 14.29 -24.16 -23.79
CA SER A 63 13.99 -25.57 -24.09
C SER A 63 12.51 -25.93 -23.87
N ILE A 64 11.81 -25.21 -22.99
CA ILE A 64 10.39 -25.40 -22.69
C ILE A 64 9.50 -24.73 -23.75
N GLY A 65 9.96 -23.62 -24.34
CA GLY A 65 9.24 -22.91 -25.41
C GLY A 65 9.40 -23.49 -26.82
N ALA A 66 10.39 -24.35 -27.07
CA ALA A 66 10.70 -24.89 -28.41
C ALA A 66 10.04 -26.25 -28.71
N ALA A 67 9.38 -26.90 -27.75
CA ALA A 67 8.73 -28.19 -27.93
C ALA A 67 7.25 -28.04 -28.34
N GLY A 68 7.02 -27.47 -29.52
CA GLY A 68 5.72 -27.50 -30.20
C GLY A 68 5.36 -28.90 -30.69
N LYS A 69 4.95 -29.80 -29.78
CA LYS A 69 4.14 -30.99 -30.06
C LYS A 69 3.67 -31.61 -28.74
N LEU A 70 2.40 -31.46 -28.42
CA LEU A 70 1.76 -32.12 -27.27
C LEU A 70 1.20 -33.48 -27.72
N PRO A 71 1.84 -34.63 -27.44
CA PRO A 71 1.08 -35.82 -27.11
C PRO A 71 0.57 -35.64 -25.69
N THR A 72 -0.75 -35.62 -25.55
CA THR A 72 -1.45 -35.85 -24.30
C THR A 72 -0.92 -37.16 -23.69
N SER A 73 -0.11 -37.07 -22.65
CA SER A 73 0.23 -38.18 -21.79
C SER A 73 0.33 -37.60 -20.39
N SER A 74 -0.58 -38.09 -19.55
CA SER A 74 -0.88 -37.72 -18.18
C SER A 74 0.36 -37.36 -17.36
N PRO A 75 0.26 -36.43 -16.41
CA PRO A 75 1.36 -36.18 -15.48
C PRO A 75 1.64 -37.47 -14.73
N SER A 76 2.85 -38.00 -14.89
CA SER A 76 3.41 -38.99 -13.96
C SER A 76 3.81 -38.22 -12.72
N GLU A 77 2.93 -38.30 -11.73
CA GLU A 77 3.11 -38.01 -10.32
C GLU A 77 4.54 -38.30 -9.83
N GLY A 78 5.32 -37.22 -9.68
CA GLY A 78 6.35 -37.14 -8.66
C GLY A 78 5.71 -36.43 -7.48
N ALA A 79 5.17 -37.20 -6.53
CA ALA A 79 4.52 -36.70 -5.34
C ALA A 79 5.44 -35.78 -4.52
N ALA A 80 5.28 -34.48 -4.69
CA ALA A 80 5.08 -33.63 -3.53
C ALA A 80 3.59 -33.76 -3.21
N THR A 81 3.25 -34.63 -2.27
CA THR A 81 1.98 -34.50 -1.54
C THR A 81 2.03 -33.15 -0.84
N SER A 82 1.56 -32.11 -1.52
CA SER A 82 0.81 -31.08 -0.82
C SER A 82 -0.44 -31.84 -0.38
N ASP A 83 -0.47 -32.24 0.88
CA ASP A 83 -1.65 -32.81 1.56
C ASP A 83 -2.67 -31.69 1.75
N ALA A 84 -3.06 -31.05 0.63
CA ALA A 84 -4.11 -30.07 0.58
C ALA A 84 -5.40 -30.86 0.41
N PRO A 85 -6.38 -30.69 1.31
CA PRO A 85 -7.65 -31.41 1.23
C PRO A 85 -8.33 -31.18 -0.11
N GLN A 86 -9.03 -32.21 -0.58
CA GLN A 86 -9.74 -32.15 -1.84
C GLN A 86 -10.79 -31.01 -1.76
N PRO A 87 -10.82 -30.08 -2.73
CA PRO A 87 -11.68 -28.90 -2.65
C PRO A 87 -13.15 -29.33 -2.69
N GLU A 88 -13.90 -28.99 -1.64
CA GLU A 88 -15.33 -29.26 -1.52
C GLU A 88 -16.02 -27.97 -1.10
N LEU A 89 -17.07 -27.55 -1.82
CA LEU A 89 -17.76 -26.30 -1.52
C LEU A 89 -18.82 -26.55 -0.44
N ASN A 90 -18.83 -25.72 0.61
CA ASN A 90 -19.85 -25.77 1.66
C ASN A 90 -20.69 -24.47 1.67
N PRO A 91 -21.93 -24.50 1.16
CA PRO A 91 -22.79 -23.31 1.09
C PRO A 91 -23.24 -22.80 2.46
N ASP A 92 -23.20 -23.65 3.49
CA ASP A 92 -23.61 -23.30 4.86
C ASP A 92 -22.45 -22.73 5.69
N ALA A 93 -21.24 -22.70 5.14
CA ALA A 93 -20.07 -22.23 5.87
C ALA A 93 -20.12 -20.71 6.07
N THR A 94 -19.78 -20.25 7.28
CA THR A 94 -19.77 -18.83 7.62
C THR A 94 -18.48 -18.17 7.15
N VAL A 95 -18.61 -17.09 6.37
CA VAL A 95 -17.47 -16.44 5.72
C VAL A 95 -17.38 -14.97 6.14
N ALA A 96 -16.17 -14.49 6.40
CA ALA A 96 -15.84 -13.07 6.45
C ALA A 96 -14.96 -12.67 5.26
N VAL A 97 -15.26 -11.56 4.59
CA VAL A 97 -14.49 -11.05 3.46
C VAL A 97 -13.76 -9.77 3.86
N LEU A 98 -12.44 -9.80 3.79
CA LEU A 98 -11.56 -8.70 4.19
C LEU A 98 -10.77 -8.20 2.99
N ASN A 99 -10.97 -6.93 2.64
CA ASN A 99 -10.23 -6.27 1.57
C ASN A 99 -8.92 -5.68 2.12
N GLY A 100 -7.81 -6.32 1.79
CA GLY A 100 -6.45 -5.88 2.11
C GLY A 100 -5.79 -5.04 1.02
N THR A 101 -6.58 -4.42 0.13
CA THR A 101 -6.10 -3.60 -0.99
C THR A 101 -6.66 -2.18 -0.92
N PRO A 102 -6.06 -1.20 -1.63
CA PRO A 102 -6.63 0.15 -1.73
C PRO A 102 -7.85 0.22 -2.67
N THR A 103 -8.23 -0.88 -3.33
CA THR A 103 -9.35 -0.91 -4.26
C THR A 103 -10.66 -0.78 -3.50
N PRO A 104 -11.44 0.31 -3.68
CA PRO A 104 -12.71 0.48 -3.00
C PRO A 104 -13.73 -0.57 -3.45
N ASN A 105 -14.71 -0.86 -2.59
CA ASN A 105 -15.86 -1.74 -2.87
C ASN A 105 -15.53 -3.21 -3.20
N LEU A 106 -14.25 -3.63 -3.18
CA LEU A 106 -13.85 -4.97 -3.56
C LEU A 106 -14.42 -6.05 -2.63
N ALA A 107 -14.40 -5.82 -1.31
CA ALA A 107 -15.04 -6.74 -0.36
C ALA A 107 -16.55 -6.90 -0.63
N THR A 108 -17.23 -5.81 -0.98
CA THR A 108 -18.66 -5.82 -1.30
C THR A 108 -18.96 -6.55 -2.60
N ALA A 109 -18.11 -6.38 -3.62
CA ALA A 109 -18.27 -7.09 -4.89
C ALA A 109 -18.09 -8.61 -4.69
N VAL A 110 -17.08 -9.03 -3.93
CA VAL A 110 -16.84 -10.45 -3.61
C VAL A 110 -17.94 -11.02 -2.70
N ASP A 111 -18.45 -10.24 -1.75
CA ASP A 111 -19.60 -10.58 -0.91
C ASP A 111 -20.87 -10.89 -1.74
N GLN A 112 -21.19 -10.00 -2.69
CA GLN A 112 -22.31 -10.18 -3.61
C GLN A 112 -22.13 -11.42 -4.47
N LEU A 113 -20.92 -11.67 -4.95
CA LEU A 113 -20.60 -12.85 -5.74
C LEU A 113 -20.78 -14.14 -4.95
N ILE A 114 -20.21 -14.23 -3.74
CA ILE A 114 -20.33 -15.40 -2.86
C ILE A 114 -21.80 -15.67 -2.52
N THR A 115 -22.57 -14.62 -2.27
CA THR A 115 -24.00 -14.72 -1.96
C THR A 115 -24.82 -15.16 -3.19
N SER A 116 -24.54 -14.59 -4.37
CA SER A 116 -25.24 -14.91 -5.62
C SER A 116 -25.01 -16.35 -6.08
N GLU A 117 -23.79 -16.85 -5.88
CA GLU A 117 -23.39 -18.18 -6.31
C GLU A 117 -23.54 -19.25 -5.21
N GLU A 118 -24.07 -18.86 -4.04
CA GLU A 118 -24.30 -19.72 -2.89
C GLU A 118 -23.01 -20.45 -2.43
N TRP A 119 -21.87 -19.75 -2.44
CA TRP A 119 -20.57 -20.33 -2.05
C TRP A 119 -20.31 -20.32 -0.54
N GLY A 120 -21.16 -19.64 0.23
CA GLY A 120 -21.07 -19.55 1.68
C GLY A 120 -22.01 -18.47 2.23
N GLN A 121 -22.16 -18.44 3.56
CA GLN A 121 -22.95 -17.43 4.27
C GLN A 121 -22.06 -16.30 4.75
N ILE A 122 -22.13 -15.13 4.09
CA ILE A 122 -21.35 -13.98 4.54
C ILE A 122 -21.91 -13.45 5.86
N ARG A 123 -21.05 -13.37 6.87
CA ARG A 123 -21.36 -12.75 8.18
C ARG A 123 -20.88 -11.32 8.22
N PHE A 124 -19.77 -11.04 7.56
CA PHE A 124 -19.12 -9.74 7.55
C PHE A 124 -18.32 -9.54 6.27
N SER A 125 -18.41 -8.37 5.67
CA SER A 125 -17.56 -7.94 4.57
C SER A 125 -17.08 -6.51 4.82
N GLY A 126 -15.80 -6.24 4.58
CA GLY A 126 -15.23 -4.91 4.83
C GLY A 126 -13.74 -4.80 4.55
N SER A 127 -13.16 -3.67 4.94
CA SER A 127 -11.72 -3.45 4.87
C SER A 127 -10.97 -4.30 5.90
N ALA A 128 -9.83 -4.84 5.51
CA ALA A 128 -8.90 -5.46 6.43
C ALA A 128 -8.20 -4.39 7.30
N ALA A 129 -7.47 -4.83 8.32
CA ALA A 129 -6.69 -3.94 9.19
C ALA A 129 -5.56 -3.22 8.42
N GLU A 130 -5.06 -3.85 7.36
CA GLU A 130 -4.02 -3.34 6.46
C GLU A 130 -4.57 -3.29 5.04
N SER A 131 -4.08 -2.36 4.21
CA SER A 131 -4.54 -2.19 2.81
C SER A 131 -3.41 -2.41 1.79
N ASP A 132 -2.28 -2.93 2.22
CA ASP A 132 -1.08 -3.25 1.43
C ASP A 132 -0.74 -4.75 1.48
N VAL A 133 -1.75 -5.59 1.69
CA VAL A 133 -1.58 -7.05 1.71
C VAL A 133 -1.17 -7.54 0.32
N ALA A 134 -0.05 -8.24 0.24
CA ALA A 134 0.49 -8.70 -1.05
C ALA A 134 -0.20 -9.96 -1.59
N ILE A 135 -0.65 -10.86 -0.71
CA ILE A 135 -1.12 -12.20 -1.06
C ILE A 135 -2.56 -12.41 -0.62
N SER A 136 -3.37 -12.94 -1.52
CA SER A 136 -4.75 -13.32 -1.30
C SER A 136 -4.84 -14.74 -0.76
N ALA A 137 -5.60 -14.94 0.30
CA ALA A 137 -5.76 -16.24 0.90
C ALA A 137 -7.08 -16.43 1.64
N VAL A 138 -7.51 -17.69 1.77
CA VAL A 138 -8.58 -18.11 2.66
C VAL A 138 -7.97 -18.69 3.93
N PHE A 139 -8.30 -18.08 5.06
CA PHE A 139 -7.90 -18.51 6.38
C PHE A 139 -9.03 -19.30 7.05
N TYR A 140 -8.67 -20.32 7.81
CA TYR A 140 -9.59 -21.11 8.63
C TYR A 140 -8.92 -21.52 9.94
N SER A 141 -9.71 -21.79 10.98
CA SER A 141 -9.21 -22.22 12.30
C SER A 141 -9.15 -23.74 12.43
N ASP A 142 -10.17 -24.43 11.91
CA ASP A 142 -10.37 -25.85 12.12
C ASP A 142 -10.01 -26.66 10.88
N GLU A 143 -9.29 -27.77 11.07
CA GLU A 143 -8.90 -28.67 9.96
C GLU A 143 -10.12 -29.27 9.23
N ALA A 144 -11.26 -29.35 9.89
CA ALA A 144 -12.52 -29.77 9.28
C ALA A 144 -13.00 -28.82 8.17
N ASP A 145 -12.65 -27.54 8.25
CA ASP A 145 -13.05 -26.51 7.29
C ASP A 145 -12.07 -26.40 6.10
N ALA A 146 -10.97 -27.15 6.14
CA ALA A 146 -9.92 -27.04 5.15
C ALA A 146 -10.42 -27.42 3.73
N ALA A 147 -11.35 -28.37 3.62
CA ALA A 147 -12.00 -28.72 2.35
C ALA A 147 -12.91 -27.59 1.84
N ALA A 148 -13.70 -26.98 2.74
CA ALA A 148 -14.54 -25.81 2.46
C ALA A 148 -13.70 -24.61 2.00
N ALA A 149 -12.57 -24.37 2.68
CA ALA A 149 -11.63 -23.31 2.34
C ALA A 149 -11.02 -23.54 0.96
N ALA A 150 -10.59 -24.76 0.66
CA ALA A 150 -10.08 -25.12 -0.66
C ALA A 150 -11.14 -24.97 -1.76
N GLY A 151 -12.40 -25.33 -1.48
CA GLY A 151 -13.53 -25.14 -2.39
C GLY A 151 -13.79 -23.67 -2.71
N LEU A 152 -13.88 -22.81 -1.70
CA LEU A 152 -14.08 -21.38 -1.86
C LEU A 152 -12.89 -20.72 -2.56
N ALA A 153 -11.67 -21.09 -2.16
CA ALA A 153 -10.44 -20.57 -2.76
C ALA A 153 -10.34 -20.90 -4.26
N ALA A 154 -10.75 -22.10 -4.68
CA ALA A 154 -10.80 -22.49 -6.08
C ALA A 154 -11.76 -21.62 -6.90
N LYS A 155 -12.90 -21.22 -6.32
CA LYS A 155 -13.87 -20.32 -6.96
C LYS A 155 -13.37 -18.88 -7.08
N LEU A 156 -12.61 -18.42 -6.10
CA LEU A 156 -12.04 -17.08 -6.05
C LEU A 156 -10.76 -16.91 -6.90
N GLY A 157 -10.55 -17.76 -7.90
CA GLY A 157 -9.38 -17.71 -8.78
C GLY A 157 -8.20 -18.57 -8.35
N GLY A 158 -8.40 -19.50 -7.42
CA GLY A 158 -7.35 -20.42 -6.96
C GLY A 158 -6.39 -19.76 -5.96
N ILE A 159 -6.92 -18.94 -5.06
CA ILE A 159 -6.13 -18.29 -4.00
C ILE A 159 -5.58 -19.33 -3.00
N SER A 160 -4.57 -18.96 -2.23
CA SER A 160 -3.95 -19.89 -1.28
C SER A 160 -4.85 -20.12 -0.04
N THR A 161 -4.67 -21.23 0.67
CA THR A 161 -5.37 -21.47 1.93
C THR A 161 -4.37 -21.69 3.07
N TYR A 162 -4.68 -21.16 4.25
CA TYR A 162 -3.82 -21.28 5.42
C TYR A 162 -4.65 -21.49 6.68
N ILE A 163 -4.11 -22.29 7.61
CA ILE A 163 -4.68 -22.42 8.95
C ILE A 163 -4.11 -21.33 9.86
N THR A 164 -4.97 -20.54 10.51
CA THR A 164 -4.57 -19.56 11.53
C THR A 164 -5.71 -19.28 12.50
N GLU A 165 -5.35 -18.99 13.75
CA GLU A 165 -6.29 -18.61 14.81
C GLU A 165 -6.41 -17.08 14.96
N ASP A 166 -5.60 -16.29 14.22
CA ASP A 166 -5.55 -14.82 14.35
C ASP A 166 -6.90 -14.15 14.07
N TYR A 167 -7.75 -14.81 13.28
CA TYR A 167 -9.07 -14.31 12.90
C TYR A 167 -10.24 -14.96 13.68
N ALA A 168 -9.95 -15.73 14.74
CA ALA A 168 -10.99 -16.37 15.55
C ALA A 168 -11.98 -15.36 16.17
N ALA A 169 -11.56 -14.10 16.36
CA ALA A 169 -12.40 -13.02 16.86
C ALA A 169 -13.59 -12.66 15.96
N TYR A 170 -13.56 -13.04 14.68
CA TYR A 170 -14.66 -12.82 13.74
C TYR A 170 -15.79 -13.85 13.89
N GLU A 171 -15.59 -14.93 14.67
CA GLU A 171 -16.59 -15.98 14.91
C GLU A 171 -17.17 -16.58 13.61
N VAL A 172 -16.31 -16.72 12.59
CA VAL A 172 -16.61 -17.34 11.29
C VAL A 172 -15.73 -18.55 11.04
N GLN A 173 -16.18 -19.47 10.20
CA GLN A 173 -15.41 -20.65 9.79
C GLN A 173 -14.28 -20.26 8.82
N LEU A 174 -14.57 -19.34 7.89
CA LEU A 174 -13.61 -18.94 6.85
C LEU A 174 -13.43 -17.43 6.79
N VAL A 175 -12.21 -16.99 6.59
CA VAL A 175 -11.85 -15.58 6.38
C VAL A 175 -11.12 -15.43 5.06
N VAL A 176 -11.73 -14.75 4.11
CA VAL A 176 -11.15 -14.44 2.81
C VAL A 176 -10.41 -13.11 2.92
N LEU A 177 -9.08 -13.14 2.89
CA LEU A 177 -8.27 -11.94 2.79
C LEU A 177 -7.88 -11.72 1.33
N ILE A 178 -8.26 -10.55 0.80
CA ILE A 178 -7.98 -10.17 -0.58
C ILE A 178 -6.74 -9.28 -0.61
N GLY A 179 -5.69 -9.73 -1.27
CA GLY A 179 -4.44 -9.01 -1.46
C GLY A 179 -4.27 -8.42 -2.86
N ALA A 180 -3.16 -7.74 -3.10
CA ALA A 180 -2.84 -7.10 -4.38
C ALA A 180 -2.64 -8.08 -5.55
N ASP A 181 -2.37 -9.36 -5.26
CA ASP A 181 -2.28 -10.44 -6.24
C ASP A 181 -3.64 -11.03 -6.62
N TYR A 182 -4.75 -10.54 -6.06
CA TYR A 182 -6.07 -11.05 -6.39
C TYR A 182 -6.36 -10.83 -7.88
N GLN A 183 -6.68 -11.92 -8.57
CA GLN A 183 -7.10 -11.93 -9.98
C GLN A 183 -8.40 -12.72 -10.14
N GLY A 184 -9.16 -12.86 -9.05
CA GLY A 184 -10.43 -13.56 -9.03
C GLY A 184 -11.61 -12.69 -9.50
N PRO A 185 -12.80 -13.29 -9.58
CA PRO A 185 -14.02 -12.60 -9.97
C PRO A 185 -14.41 -11.48 -8.97
N GLY A 186 -15.16 -10.47 -9.43
CA GLY A 186 -15.60 -9.33 -8.60
C GLY A 186 -14.71 -8.08 -8.65
N LEU A 187 -13.53 -8.14 -9.28
CA LEU A 187 -12.67 -6.97 -9.52
C LEU A 187 -13.34 -5.96 -10.47
N GLU A 188 -13.95 -6.45 -11.54
CA GLU A 188 -14.60 -5.64 -12.57
C GLU A 188 -15.87 -4.97 -12.00
N GLU A 189 -16.68 -5.73 -11.23
CA GLU A 189 -17.82 -5.18 -10.50
C GLU A 189 -17.41 -4.11 -9.49
N ALA A 190 -16.32 -4.31 -8.74
CA ALA A 190 -15.82 -3.31 -7.79
C ALA A 190 -15.42 -2.01 -8.49
N GLN A 191 -14.77 -2.12 -9.65
CA GLN A 191 -14.43 -0.96 -10.48
C GLN A 191 -15.68 -0.28 -11.00
N ALA A 192 -16.64 -1.02 -11.55
CA ALA A 192 -17.90 -0.46 -12.05
C ALA A 192 -18.70 0.27 -10.96
N ILE A 193 -18.73 -0.25 -9.73
CA ILE A 193 -19.38 0.42 -8.59
C ILE A 193 -18.65 1.73 -8.25
N THR A 194 -17.32 1.71 -8.31
CA THR A 194 -16.48 2.87 -8.00
C THR A 194 -16.61 3.95 -9.07
N ASP A 195 -16.60 3.56 -10.34
CA ASP A 195 -16.80 4.46 -11.47
C ASP A 195 -18.22 5.04 -11.43
N ALA A 196 -19.24 4.22 -11.17
CA ALA A 196 -20.62 4.69 -10.99
C ALA A 196 -20.77 5.65 -9.79
N ALA A 197 -19.97 5.48 -8.73
CA ALA A 197 -19.93 6.42 -7.60
C ALA A 197 -19.18 7.72 -7.92
N ALA A 198 -18.21 7.69 -8.84
CA ALA A 198 -17.53 8.87 -9.35
C ALA A 198 -18.37 9.62 -10.40
N GLU A 199 -19.23 8.91 -11.14
CA GLU A 199 -20.17 9.45 -12.13
C GLU A 199 -21.52 9.87 -11.52
N ALA A 200 -21.85 9.38 -10.32
CA ALA A 200 -22.93 9.95 -9.52
C ALA A 200 -22.62 11.44 -9.37
N PRO A 201 -23.57 12.35 -9.67
CA PRO A 201 -23.30 13.76 -9.49
C PRO A 201 -22.95 13.91 -8.02
N SER A 202 -21.70 14.26 -7.76
CA SER A 202 -21.36 14.85 -6.50
C SER A 202 -22.35 15.99 -6.33
N THR A 203 -23.27 15.86 -5.38
CA THR A 203 -23.99 17.01 -4.84
C THR A 203 -23.04 17.91 -4.05
N ASP A 204 -21.72 17.78 -4.26
CA ASP A 204 -20.72 18.81 -4.06
C ASP A 204 -20.76 19.90 -5.15
N ASP A 205 -21.85 19.99 -5.93
CA ASP A 205 -22.45 21.29 -6.25
C ASP A 205 -23.22 21.84 -5.03
N THR A 206 -22.57 21.77 -3.86
CA THR A 206 -22.60 22.86 -2.91
C THR A 206 -21.44 23.78 -3.35
N ASP A 207 -21.54 24.40 -4.53
CA ASP A 207 -22.02 25.78 -4.58
C ASP A 207 -23.23 26.00 -3.65
N ALA A 208 -23.08 25.90 -2.32
CA ALA A 208 -22.86 27.11 -1.55
C ALA A 208 -22.08 28.13 -2.36
N ALA A 209 -22.77 28.70 -3.35
CA ALA A 209 -22.53 30.03 -3.81
C ALA A 209 -22.24 30.80 -2.54
N ALA A 210 -21.02 31.30 -2.40
CA ALA A 210 -20.79 32.42 -1.52
C ALA A 210 -22.01 33.33 -1.70
N PRO A 211 -22.77 33.64 -0.64
CA PRO A 211 -24.11 34.22 -0.75
C PRO A 211 -24.03 35.29 -1.82
N ALA A 212 -24.75 35.11 -2.93
CA ALA A 212 -24.48 35.91 -4.12
C ALA A 212 -24.54 37.37 -3.72
N ILE A 213 -23.42 38.08 -3.76
CA ILE A 213 -23.35 39.45 -3.25
C ILE A 213 -23.72 40.37 -4.39
N ASP A 214 -24.70 41.25 -4.18
CA ASP A 214 -25.00 42.31 -5.15
C ASP A 214 -23.76 43.22 -5.30
N PRO A 215 -23.13 43.29 -6.49
CA PRO A 215 -21.92 44.08 -6.69
C PRO A 215 -22.13 45.60 -6.52
N ALA A 216 -23.38 46.08 -6.55
CA ALA A 216 -23.70 47.50 -6.36
C ALA A 216 -23.82 47.90 -4.88
N THR A 217 -24.28 46.98 -4.02
CA THR A 217 -24.63 47.29 -2.62
C THR A 217 -23.81 46.52 -1.59
N GLY A 218 -23.23 45.38 -1.98
CA GLY A 218 -22.50 44.50 -1.06
C GLY A 218 -23.40 43.63 -0.18
N TYR A 219 -24.71 43.59 -0.45
CA TYR A 219 -25.67 42.79 0.32
C TYR A 219 -25.77 41.36 -0.19
N GLU A 220 -25.99 40.42 0.73
CA GLU A 220 -26.22 39.01 0.44
C GLU A 220 -27.58 38.83 -0.25
N ILE A 221 -27.65 38.03 -1.30
CA ILE A 221 -28.90 37.74 -2.01
C ILE A 221 -29.50 36.45 -1.45
N ASP A 222 -30.79 36.48 -1.11
CA ASP A 222 -31.56 35.31 -0.69
C ASP A 222 -31.75 34.36 -1.89
N PRO A 223 -31.31 33.09 -1.78
CA PRO A 223 -31.47 32.11 -2.86
C PRO A 223 -32.93 31.74 -3.16
N ALA A 224 -33.86 31.95 -2.23
CA ALA A 224 -35.28 31.62 -2.44
C ALA A 224 -36.04 32.71 -3.21
N THR A 225 -35.67 33.98 -3.04
CA THR A 225 -36.41 35.13 -3.59
C THR A 225 -35.62 35.91 -4.64
N GLY A 226 -34.29 35.74 -4.69
CA GLY A 226 -33.38 36.54 -5.52
C GLY A 226 -33.27 37.99 -5.06
N TRP A 227 -33.73 38.32 -3.85
CA TRP A 227 -33.74 39.69 -3.32
C TRP A 227 -32.56 39.92 -2.36
N PRO A 228 -32.03 41.15 -2.29
CA PRO A 228 -30.97 41.48 -1.35
C PRO A 228 -31.50 41.43 0.10
N ILE A 229 -30.69 40.91 1.02
CA ILE A 229 -30.99 40.78 2.45
C ILE A 229 -30.36 41.96 3.19
N ASP A 230 -31.15 42.64 4.01
CA ASP A 230 -30.63 43.69 4.90
C ASP A 230 -29.83 43.06 6.06
N PRO A 231 -28.54 43.39 6.24
CA PRO A 231 -27.73 42.82 7.33
C PRO A 231 -28.20 43.25 8.73
N ALA A 232 -28.97 44.33 8.86
CA ALA A 232 -29.46 44.80 10.16
C ALA A 232 -30.71 44.05 10.64
N SER A 233 -31.57 43.64 9.71
CA SER A 233 -32.84 42.96 10.02
C SER A 233 -32.82 41.46 9.69
N GLY A 234 -32.00 41.04 8.72
CA GLY A 234 -31.97 39.67 8.18
C GLY A 234 -33.15 39.38 7.24
N TRP A 235 -33.84 40.41 6.76
CA TRP A 235 -35.08 40.29 5.98
C TRP A 235 -34.84 40.67 4.51
N PRO A 236 -35.57 40.05 3.55
CA PRO A 236 -35.50 40.44 2.13
C PRO A 236 -35.90 41.89 1.92
N ILE A 237 -35.16 42.64 1.10
CA ILE A 237 -35.46 44.02 0.72
C ILE A 237 -36.17 44.01 -0.63
N ASP A 238 -37.33 44.66 -0.72
CA ASP A 238 -37.99 44.86 -2.01
C ASP A 238 -37.19 45.85 -2.88
N PRO A 239 -36.70 45.45 -4.07
CA PRO A 239 -35.90 46.31 -4.94
C PRO A 239 -36.66 47.53 -5.48
N ALA A 240 -38.00 47.53 -5.47
CA ALA A 240 -38.80 48.65 -5.92
C ALA A 240 -38.97 49.75 -4.86
N THR A 241 -38.93 49.38 -3.58
CA THR A 241 -39.23 50.29 -2.45
C THR A 241 -38.06 50.49 -1.48
N GLY A 242 -37.06 49.61 -1.50
CA GLY A 242 -35.89 49.65 -0.63
C GLY A 242 -36.18 49.34 0.83
N ALA A 243 -37.36 48.77 1.14
CA ALA A 243 -37.80 48.46 2.50
C ALA A 243 -37.70 46.94 2.79
N PRO A 244 -37.41 46.53 4.04
CA PRO A 244 -37.45 45.13 4.45
C PRO A 244 -38.89 44.58 4.42
N VAL A 245 -39.05 43.37 3.89
CA VAL A 245 -40.34 42.68 3.69
C VAL A 245 -40.38 41.41 4.54
N ASP A 246 -41.54 41.11 5.10
CA ASP A 246 -41.76 39.88 5.86
C ASP A 246 -41.67 38.64 4.96
N PRO A 247 -40.70 37.73 5.20
CA PRO A 247 -40.58 36.51 4.41
C PRO A 247 -41.83 35.62 4.47
N ALA A 248 -42.67 35.73 5.52
CA ALA A 248 -43.92 34.98 5.63
C ALA A 248 -45.04 35.50 4.72
N THR A 249 -44.85 36.66 4.09
CA THR A 249 -45.83 37.28 3.18
C THR A 249 -45.48 37.11 1.70
N LEU A 250 -44.33 36.50 1.39
CA LEU A 250 -43.88 36.27 0.02
C LEU A 250 -44.53 35.00 -0.56
N PRO A 251 -44.96 35.03 -1.84
CA PRO A 251 -45.45 33.82 -2.50
C PRO A 251 -44.29 32.84 -2.68
N ALA A 252 -44.39 31.66 -2.07
CA ALA A 252 -43.47 30.56 -2.34
C ALA A 252 -43.46 30.26 -3.85
N SER A 253 -42.30 30.35 -4.49
CA SER A 253 -42.08 29.97 -5.88
C SER A 253 -41.20 28.74 -5.95
#